data_AF-A0A0B2QYQ5-F1
#
_entry.id   AF-A0A0B2QYQ5-F1
#
_cell.length_a   1.000
_cell.length_b   1.000
_cell.length_c   1.000
_cell.angle_alpha   90.00
_cell.angle_beta   90.00
_cell.angle_gamma   90.00
#
_symmetry.space_group_name_H-M   'P 1'
#
loop_
_entity.id
_entity.type
_entity.pdbx_description
1 polymer ?
#
loop_
_entity_poly.entity_id
_entity_poly.type
_entity_poly.pdbx_seq_one_letter_code
_entity_poly.pdbx_strand_id
1 'polypeptide(L)'
;MVLMDGRRDTVHAIFKKDDMESWEVELKEGKAYYMQVDLAEIPLQSYEFMSFEYITHGNYDPIMLIDVIGVVEEVKFQLPNGNPTRLVLNLKDLR
;
A
#
# COMPACT_ATOMS: atom_id res chain seq x y z
N MET A 1 -1.41 1.59 -12.55
CA MET A 1 -0.63 1.14 -13.72
C MET A 1 -0.24 -0.31 -13.51
N VAL A 2 -0.20 -1.12 -14.57
CA VAL A 2 0.32 -2.51 -14.48
C VAL A 2 1.64 -2.54 -15.22
N LEU A 3 2.68 -2.97 -14.52
CA LEU A 3 4.01 -3.15 -15.06
C LEU A 3 4.21 -4.63 -15.35
N MET A 4 4.76 -4.95 -16.51
CA MET A 4 5.05 -6.32 -16.91
C MET A 4 6.49 -6.40 -17.39
N ASP A 5 7.22 -7.39 -16.90
CA ASP A 5 8.60 -7.65 -17.33
C ASP A 5 8.65 -8.62 -18.53
N GLY A 6 9.87 -8.91 -19.02
CA GLY A 6 10.08 -9.84 -20.13
C GLY A 6 9.72 -11.30 -19.81
N ARG A 7 9.52 -11.65 -18.54
CA ARG A 7 9.09 -12.98 -18.07
C ARG A 7 7.59 -13.09 -17.88
N ARG A 8 6.86 -12.00 -18.11
CA ARG A 8 5.41 -11.83 -17.87
C ARG A 8 5.05 -11.78 -16.38
N ASP A 9 6.03 -11.50 -15.52
CA ASP A 9 5.74 -11.16 -14.13
C ASP A 9 5.12 -9.77 -14.11
N THR A 10 4.05 -9.61 -13.33
CA THR A 10 3.33 -8.34 -13.26
C THR A 10 3.39 -7.73 -11.87
N VAL A 11 3.53 -6.41 -11.83
CA VAL A 11 3.44 -5.61 -10.60
C VAL A 11 2.34 -4.58 -10.79
N HIS A 12 1.38 -4.58 -9.88
CA HIS A 12 0.33 -3.57 -9.82
C HIS A 12 0.87 -2.38 -9.05
N ALA A 13 1.03 -1.25 -9.73
CA ALA A 13 1.59 -0.04 -9.16
C ALA A 13 0.52 1.05 -9.03
N ILE A 14 0.50 1.68 -7.86
CA ILE A 14 -0.33 2.84 -7.53
C ILE A 14 0.62 3.98 -7.20
N PHE A 15 0.38 5.15 -7.78
CA PHE A 15 1.20 6.33 -7.58
C PHE A 15 0.34 7.42 -6.93
N LYS A 16 0.96 8.25 -6.09
CA LYS A 16 0.32 9.50 -5.68
C LYS A 16 0.23 10.41 -6.89
N LYS A 17 -0.88 11.12 -7.00
CA LYS A 17 -1.16 11.98 -8.16
C LYS A 17 -0.05 13.03 -8.36
N ASP A 18 0.34 13.68 -7.28
CA ASP A 18 1.34 14.77 -7.28
C ASP A 18 2.71 14.31 -7.78
N ASP A 19 3.10 13.06 -7.50
CA ASP A 19 4.37 12.47 -7.96
C ASP A 19 4.32 12.09 -9.46
N MET A 20 3.10 11.94 -10.00
CA MET A 20 2.86 11.43 -11.35
C MET A 20 2.61 12.54 -12.39
N GLU A 21 2.27 13.76 -11.98
CA GLU A 21 1.92 14.85 -12.91
C GLU A 21 3.01 15.15 -13.95
N SER A 22 4.28 14.95 -13.59
CA SER A 22 5.41 15.14 -14.50
C SER A 22 5.74 13.91 -15.38
N TRP A 23 5.26 12.71 -15.02
CA TRP A 23 5.58 11.45 -15.70
C TRP A 23 4.42 10.87 -16.50
N GLU A 24 3.17 11.26 -16.19
CA GLU A 24 1.96 10.72 -16.82
C GLU A 24 1.95 10.90 -18.33
N VAL A 25 2.46 12.03 -18.82
CA VAL A 25 2.55 12.32 -20.26
C VAL A 25 3.61 11.49 -21.00
N GLU A 26 4.62 11.02 -20.29
CA GLU A 26 5.75 10.25 -20.83
C GLU A 26 5.49 8.74 -20.80
N LEU A 27 4.66 8.27 -19.86
CA LEU A 27 4.30 6.87 -19.71
C LEU A 27 3.19 6.46 -20.70
N LYS A 28 3.58 5.66 -21.69
CA LYS A 28 2.74 5.19 -22.78
C LYS A 28 2.61 3.68 -22.74
N GLU A 29 1.39 3.19 -22.93
CA GLU A 29 1.12 1.76 -22.95
C GLU A 29 1.96 1.04 -24.03
N GLY A 30 2.45 -0.15 -23.71
CA GLY A 30 3.28 -0.96 -24.61
C GLY A 30 4.72 -0.48 -24.78
N LYS A 31 5.17 0.52 -24.00
CA LYS A 31 6.57 0.93 -23.94
C LYS A 31 7.27 0.36 -22.70
N ALA A 32 8.56 0.07 -22.85
CA ALA A 32 9.40 -0.40 -21.76
C ALA A 32 10.11 0.79 -21.11
N TYR A 33 10.14 0.81 -19.78
CA TYR A 33 10.75 1.86 -18.97
C TYR A 33 11.69 1.24 -17.94
N TYR A 34 12.78 1.92 -17.65
CA TYR A 34 13.66 1.56 -16.54
C TYR A 34 13.24 2.37 -15.31
N MET A 35 12.62 1.72 -14.34
CA MET A 35 12.32 2.32 -13.05
C MET A 35 13.48 2.04 -12.11
N GLN A 36 14.28 3.07 -11.86
CA GLN A 36 15.31 3.06 -10.84
C GLN A 36 14.79 3.85 -9.65
N VAL A 37 14.55 3.14 -8.55
CA VAL A 37 14.33 3.78 -7.25
C VAL A 37 15.71 3.92 -6.60
N ASP A 38 16.01 5.09 -6.03
CA ASP A 38 17.20 5.22 -5.19
C ASP A 38 17.02 4.25 -4.02
N LEU A 39 17.99 3.37 -3.77
CA LEU A 39 17.92 2.40 -2.68
C LEU A 39 17.74 3.10 -1.32
N ALA A 40 18.10 4.39 -1.22
CA ALA A 40 17.82 5.23 -0.05
C ALA A 40 16.31 5.50 0.19
N GLU A 41 15.46 5.34 -0.82
CA GLU A 41 13.99 5.50 -0.74
C GLU A 41 13.26 4.17 -0.48
N ILE A 42 13.94 3.03 -0.60
CA ILE A 42 13.42 1.74 -0.14
C ILE A 42 13.49 1.73 1.39
N PRO A 43 12.42 1.35 2.11
CA PRO A 43 12.47 1.27 3.57
C PRO A 43 13.66 0.41 4.02
N LEU A 44 14.58 1.03 4.76
CA LEU A 44 15.75 0.37 5.34
C LEU A 44 15.39 -0.62 6.45
N GLN A 45 14.13 -0.60 6.90
CA GLN A 45 13.60 -1.40 7.99
C GLN A 45 12.89 -2.65 7.42
N SER A 46 13.27 -3.82 7.91
CA SER A 46 12.50 -5.04 7.70
C SER A 46 11.28 -5.04 8.62
N TYR A 47 10.11 -5.34 8.05
CA TYR A 47 8.86 -5.50 8.79
C TYR A 47 8.45 -6.96 8.80
N GLU A 48 7.88 -7.42 9.92
CA GLU A 48 7.34 -8.77 10.06
C GLU A 48 5.81 -8.71 10.08
N PHE A 49 5.24 -8.61 8.89
CA PHE A 49 3.80 -8.41 8.75
C PHE A 49 2.99 -9.63 9.22
N MET A 50 2.02 -9.40 10.10
CA MET A 50 1.00 -10.40 10.45
C MET A 50 -0.27 -10.22 9.61
N SER A 51 -0.95 -11.32 9.32
CA SER A 51 -2.25 -11.26 8.63
C SER A 51 -3.35 -10.77 9.56
N PHE A 52 -4.36 -10.13 9.00
CA PHE A 52 -5.55 -9.74 9.76
C PHE A 52 -6.30 -10.96 10.30
N GLU A 53 -6.29 -12.08 9.55
CA GLU A 53 -6.79 -13.37 10.04
C GLU A 53 -6.08 -13.79 11.34
N TYR A 54 -4.74 -13.73 11.39
CA TYR A 54 -3.99 -14.11 12.58
C TYR A 54 -4.33 -13.24 13.81
N ILE A 55 -4.47 -11.92 13.58
CA ILE A 55 -4.83 -10.95 14.62
C ILE A 55 -6.25 -11.17 15.13
N THR A 56 -7.22 -11.35 14.22
CA THR A 56 -8.64 -11.53 14.58
C THR A 56 -8.92 -12.83 15.34
N HIS A 57 -8.08 -13.85 15.16
CA HIS A 57 -8.12 -15.08 15.96
C HIS A 57 -7.50 -14.91 17.37
N GLY A 58 -6.94 -13.74 17.69
CA GLY A 58 -6.34 -13.45 18.99
C GLY A 58 -4.98 -14.12 19.20
N ASN A 59 -4.30 -14.52 18.12
CA ASN A 59 -3.03 -15.25 18.18
C ASN A 59 -1.81 -14.32 18.42
N TYR A 60 -2.01 -13.14 19.00
CA TYR A 60 -0.95 -12.17 19.21
C TYR A 60 -0.78 -11.85 20.70
N ASP A 61 0.41 -11.38 21.08
CA ASP A 61 0.65 -10.87 22.42
C ASP A 61 0.10 -9.43 22.53
N PRO A 62 -0.91 -9.15 23.39
CA PRO A 62 -1.53 -7.84 23.50
C PRO A 62 -0.58 -6.74 24.02
N ILE A 63 0.61 -7.08 24.53
CA ILE A 63 1.62 -6.09 24.94
C ILE A 63 2.67 -5.79 23.86
N MET A 64 2.67 -6.49 22.72
CA MET A 64 3.61 -6.27 21.63
C MET A 64 3.02 -5.41 20.51
N LEU A 65 3.89 -4.66 19.82
CA LEU A 65 3.53 -3.99 18.56
C LEU A 65 3.51 -5.01 17.42
N ILE A 66 2.63 -4.77 16.45
CA ILE A 66 2.43 -5.65 15.30
C ILE A 66 2.53 -4.82 14.03
N ASP A 67 3.30 -5.31 13.06
CA ASP A 67 3.32 -4.75 11.73
C ASP A 67 2.17 -5.34 10.90
N VAL A 68 1.40 -4.48 10.24
CA VAL A 68 0.32 -4.90 9.34
C VAL A 68 0.43 -4.22 7.99
N ILE A 69 0.08 -4.97 6.94
CA ILE A 69 0.01 -4.46 5.57
C ILE A 69 -1.21 -5.05 4.89
N GLY A 70 -1.93 -4.23 4.12
CA GLY A 70 -3.18 -4.66 3.51
C GLY A 70 -3.69 -3.71 2.44
N VAL A 71 -4.74 -4.14 1.75
CA VAL A 71 -5.48 -3.33 0.78
C VAL A 71 -6.60 -2.60 1.51
N VAL A 72 -6.69 -1.29 1.31
CA VAL A 72 -7.82 -0.49 1.78
C VAL A 72 -9.01 -0.76 0.85
N GLU A 73 -10.04 -1.43 1.36
CA GLU A 73 -11.29 -1.65 0.62
C GLU A 73 -12.23 -0.45 0.73
N GLU A 74 -12.25 0.20 1.89
CA GLU A 74 -13.17 1.29 2.16
C GLU A 74 -12.56 2.29 3.14
N VAL A 75 -12.84 3.57 2.89
CA VAL A 75 -12.46 4.69 3.77
C VAL A 75 -13.72 5.42 4.20
N LYS A 76 -13.98 5.44 5.51
CA LYS A 76 -15.11 6.19 6.08
C LYS A 76 -14.59 7.32 6.94
N PHE A 77 -15.12 8.51 6.68
CA PHE A 77 -14.96 9.66 7.55
C PHE A 77 -16.21 9.75 8.42
N GLN A 78 -16.07 9.46 9.71
CA GLN A 78 -17.11 9.73 10.68
C GLN A 78 -16.85 11.13 11.23
N LEU A 79 -17.79 12.05 10.99
CA LEU A 79 -17.84 13.33 11.68
C LEU A 79 -18.59 13.10 13.00
N PRO A 80 -17.92 13.00 14.16
CA PRO A 80 -18.62 13.18 15.42
C PRO A 80 -19.19 14.60 15.48
N ASN A 81 -20.27 14.80 16.23
CA ASN A 81 -20.96 16.08 16.45
C ASN A 81 -20.10 17.10 17.25
N GLY A 82 -18.87 17.34 16.81
CA GLY A 82 -17.79 18.00 17.54
C GLY A 82 -16.49 17.23 17.33
N ASN A 83 -15.59 17.78 16.52
CA ASN A 83 -14.26 17.25 16.12
C ASN A 83 -13.45 16.51 17.21
N PRO A 84 -12.56 15.57 16.82
CA PRO A 84 -12.00 15.37 15.47
C PRO A 84 -12.69 14.28 14.63
N THR A 85 -12.65 14.46 13.30
CA THR A 85 -13.05 13.45 12.29
C THR A 85 -12.37 12.11 12.56
N ARG A 86 -13.17 11.07 12.78
CA ARG A 86 -12.67 9.70 12.92
C ARG A 86 -12.54 9.07 11.53
N LEU A 87 -11.32 8.70 11.18
CA LEU A 87 -11.03 7.88 10.00
C LEU A 87 -11.21 6.41 10.36
N VAL A 88 -12.05 5.71 9.61
CA VAL A 88 -12.18 4.25 9.69
C VAL A 88 -11.74 3.68 8.35
N LEU A 89 -10.72 2.81 8.39
CA LEU A 89 -10.23 2.08 7.24
C LEU A 89 -10.69 0.64 7.35
N ASN A 90 -11.38 0.15 6.33
CA ASN A 90 -11.61 -1.27 6.16
C ASN A 90 -10.43 -1.83 5.35
N LEU A 91 -9.64 -2.66 6.02
CA LEU A 91 -8.44 -3.29 5.46
C LEU A 91 -8.70 -4.78 5.25
N LYS A 92 -8.11 -5.32 4.20
CA LYS A 92 -7.98 -6.77 3.99
C LYS A 92 -6.52 -7.15 3.76
N ASP A 93 -6.21 -8.42 3.99
CA ASP A 93 -4.90 -8.97 3.66
C ASP A 93 -4.58 -8.78 2.16
N LEU A 94 -3.29 -8.57 1.85
CA LEU A 94 -2.77 -8.63 0.48
C LEU A 94 -2.84 -10.09 -0.01
N ARG A 95 -3.96 -10.47 -0.62
CA ARG A 95 -4.12 -11.70 -1.41
C ARG A 95 -4.60 -11.34 -2.81
#